data_AF-A0A915DXG2-F1
#
_entry.id   AF-A0A915DXG2-F1
#
_cell.length_a   1.000
_cell.length_b   1.000
_cell.length_c   1.000
_cell.angle_alpha   90.00
_cell.angle_beta   90.00
_cell.angle_gamma   90.00
#
_symmetry.space_group_name_H-M   'P 1'
#
loop_
_entity.id
_entity.type
_entity.pdbx_description
1 polymer ?
#
loop_
_entity_poly.entity_id
_entity_poly.type
_entity_poly.pdbx_seq_one_letter_code
_entity_poly.pdbx_strand_id
1 'polypeptide(L)'
;MTFNSQKSARPLDTLGQQLMRIKQDFHQHINQAQPSLCSFNCNAFSIRLTSMIFLVFMAQSAEALSCYETVNGITSIKQNDTWIYCSIVPSVEHGEEKLHGIRFGVGPENDGVEAYQTGFSNNDQQYRVLTICIYERYDFSRFLGRQPGLAVEFAFRCVCNYDLCNSEATFYDYLKVLKKESFVVN
;
A
#
# COMPACT_ATOMS: atom_id res chain seq x y z
N MET A 1 -37.79 -22.77 -37.32
CA MET A 1 -37.29 -21.54 -37.96
C MET A 1 -35.81 -21.43 -37.68
N THR A 2 -35.00 -21.60 -38.71
CA THR A 2 -33.54 -21.47 -38.77
C THR A 2 -33.16 -20.05 -39.17
N PHE A 3 -32.23 -19.39 -38.47
CA PHE A 3 -31.32 -18.36 -38.98
C PHE A 3 -30.17 -18.21 -37.94
N ASN A 4 -28.99 -18.79 -38.14
CA ASN A 4 -27.81 -18.37 -38.91
C ASN A 4 -26.96 -17.25 -38.27
N SER A 5 -25.80 -17.67 -37.75
CA SER A 5 -24.44 -17.10 -37.81
C SER A 5 -24.24 -15.59 -38.03
N GLN A 6 -23.45 -14.96 -37.14
CA GLN A 6 -22.26 -14.20 -37.57
C GLN A 6 -21.25 -13.99 -36.43
N LYS A 7 -20.05 -14.55 -36.63
CA LYS A 7 -18.79 -14.15 -35.98
C LYS A 7 -18.45 -12.70 -36.36
N SER A 8 -17.97 -11.92 -35.41
CA SER A 8 -17.04 -10.82 -35.71
C SER A 8 -16.11 -10.60 -34.53
N ALA A 9 -14.92 -11.18 -34.62
CA ALA A 9 -13.76 -10.75 -33.87
C ALA A 9 -13.34 -9.37 -34.39
N ARG A 10 -13.05 -8.43 -33.49
CA ARG A 10 -12.30 -7.22 -33.82
C ARG A 10 -11.01 -7.15 -33.01
N PRO A 11 -9.92 -6.66 -33.61
CA PRO A 11 -8.57 -6.85 -33.10
C PRO A 11 -8.19 -5.76 -32.10
N LEU A 12 -7.43 -6.20 -31.11
CA LEU A 12 -6.73 -5.42 -30.12
C LEU A 12 -5.46 -4.82 -30.75
N ASP A 13 -5.57 -3.81 -31.60
CA ASP A 13 -4.40 -3.20 -32.24
C ASP A 13 -4.69 -1.76 -32.66
N THR A 14 -4.48 -0.81 -31.75
CA THR A 14 -4.30 0.61 -32.13
C THR A 14 -3.51 1.42 -31.09
N LEU A 15 -3.39 0.95 -29.84
CA LEU A 15 -2.57 1.64 -28.84
C LEU A 15 -1.09 1.17 -28.83
N GLY A 16 -0.83 -0.09 -29.16
CA GLY A 16 0.53 -0.65 -29.24
C GLY A 16 1.35 -0.15 -30.45
N GLN A 17 0.69 0.21 -31.55
CA GLN A 17 1.36 0.73 -32.75
C GLN A 17 1.69 2.24 -32.67
N GLN A 18 1.03 3.00 -31.79
CA GLN A 18 1.35 4.42 -31.59
C GLN A 18 2.54 4.64 -30.64
N LEU A 19 2.75 3.74 -29.68
CA LEU A 19 3.88 3.81 -28.73
C LEU A 19 5.24 3.41 -29.35
N MET A 20 5.25 2.66 -30.45
CA MET A 20 6.48 2.24 -31.14
C MET A 20 7.01 3.26 -32.16
N ARG A 21 6.17 4.20 -32.67
CA ARG A 21 6.65 5.26 -33.57
C ARG A 21 7.37 6.40 -32.83
N ILE A 22 6.95 6.72 -31.61
CA ILE A 22 7.58 7.78 -30.82
C ILE A 22 9.02 7.41 -30.40
N LYS A 23 9.32 6.11 -30.28
CA LYS A 23 10.67 5.64 -29.95
C LYS A 23 11.66 5.71 -31.12
N GLN A 24 11.18 5.77 -32.37
CA GLN A 24 12.02 5.74 -33.57
C GLN A 24 12.41 7.14 -34.08
N ASP A 25 11.56 8.17 -33.89
CA ASP A 25 11.91 9.55 -34.28
C ASP A 25 12.92 10.21 -33.33
N PHE A 26 13.08 9.70 -32.10
CA PHE A 26 14.05 10.24 -31.14
C PHE A 26 15.49 9.74 -31.36
N HIS A 27 15.71 8.75 -32.24
CA HIS A 27 17.05 8.23 -32.55
C HIS A 27 17.64 8.75 -33.87
N GLN A 28 16.89 9.51 -34.67
CA GLN A 28 17.38 9.99 -35.98
C GLN A 28 17.83 11.46 -36.01
N HIS A 29 17.67 12.22 -34.93
CA HIS A 29 18.13 13.63 -34.87
C HIS A 29 19.52 13.84 -34.22
N ILE A 30 20.24 12.78 -33.83
CA ILE A 30 21.56 12.88 -33.17
C ILE A 30 22.71 12.49 -34.13
N ASN A 31 22.71 12.93 -35.39
CA ASN A 31 23.83 12.62 -36.31
C ASN A 31 24.13 13.68 -37.38
N GLN A 32 23.82 14.96 -37.14
CA GLN A 32 24.30 16.05 -38.00
C GLN A 32 24.67 17.28 -37.18
N ALA A 33 25.88 17.26 -36.62
CA ALA A 33 26.62 18.47 -36.30
C ALA A 33 28.12 18.15 -36.40
N GLN A 34 28.76 18.65 -37.45
CA GLN A 34 30.21 18.67 -37.57
C GLN A 34 30.82 19.57 -36.48
N PRO A 35 32.03 19.25 -35.99
CA PRO A 35 32.73 20.05 -35.00
C PRO A 35 33.50 21.18 -35.69
N SER A 36 33.13 22.43 -35.42
CA SER A 36 34.03 23.55 -35.64
C SER A 36 34.24 24.30 -34.31
N LEU A 37 35.48 24.18 -33.83
CA LEU A 37 36.23 25.20 -33.10
C LEU A 37 35.48 25.95 -31.98
N CYS A 38 35.44 25.35 -30.79
CA CYS A 38 35.47 26.09 -29.53
C CYS A 38 36.56 25.50 -28.64
N SER A 39 37.72 26.14 -28.70
CA SER A 39 38.87 25.92 -27.84
C SER A 39 38.63 26.53 -26.46
N PHE A 40 39.04 25.79 -25.42
CA PHE A 40 39.22 26.18 -24.02
C PHE A 40 37.97 26.48 -23.16
N ASN A 41 37.77 25.62 -22.14
CA ASN A 41 36.99 25.82 -20.90
C ASN A 41 35.45 25.74 -20.93
N CYS A 42 34.87 24.66 -21.47
CA CYS A 42 33.42 24.37 -21.34
C CYS A 42 33.07 23.00 -20.72
N ASN A 43 34.03 22.31 -20.08
CA ASN A 43 33.81 20.93 -19.59
C ASN A 43 33.30 20.85 -18.13
N ALA A 44 33.37 21.93 -17.35
CA ALA A 44 32.98 21.89 -15.94
C ALA A 44 31.47 22.15 -15.71
N PHE A 45 30.78 22.77 -16.66
CA PHE A 45 29.39 23.22 -16.48
C PHE A 45 28.36 22.15 -16.90
N SER A 46 28.61 21.41 -18.00
CA SER A 46 27.68 20.37 -18.49
C SER A 46 27.61 19.11 -17.62
N ILE A 47 28.68 18.80 -16.87
CA ILE A 47 28.71 17.66 -15.93
C ILE A 47 27.92 18.00 -14.63
N ARG A 48 27.91 19.27 -14.22
CA ARG A 48 27.18 19.73 -13.03
C ARG A 48 25.66 19.69 -13.23
N LEU A 49 25.17 20.01 -14.43
CA LEU A 49 23.73 20.09 -14.72
C LEU A 49 23.08 18.70 -14.83
N THR A 50 23.76 17.74 -15.47
CA THR A 50 23.29 16.36 -15.62
C THR A 50 23.26 15.60 -14.29
N SER A 51 24.22 15.89 -13.38
CA SER A 51 24.25 15.33 -12.04
C SER A 51 23.08 15.78 -11.14
N MET A 52 22.58 17.01 -11.30
CA MET A 52 21.43 17.48 -10.52
C MET A 52 20.11 16.84 -10.99
N ILE A 53 19.93 16.64 -12.29
CA ILE A 53 18.72 16.01 -12.84
C ILE A 53 18.62 14.54 -12.35
N PHE A 54 19.75 13.81 -12.27
CA PHE A 54 19.76 12.44 -11.75
C PHE A 54 19.42 12.34 -10.25
N LEU A 55 19.79 13.34 -9.44
CA LEU A 55 19.43 13.40 -8.01
C LEU A 55 17.93 13.70 -7.80
N VAL A 56 17.31 14.49 -8.68
CA VAL A 56 15.86 14.79 -8.62
C VAL A 56 15.01 13.57 -9.01
N PHE A 57 15.46 12.73 -9.95
CA PHE A 57 14.76 11.48 -10.30
C PHE A 57 14.91 10.37 -9.25
N MET A 58 15.93 10.46 -8.37
CA MET A 58 16.13 9.50 -7.27
C MET A 58 15.37 9.88 -5.99
N ALA A 59 14.73 11.05 -5.94
CA ALA A 59 13.67 11.34 -4.98
C ALA A 59 12.39 10.56 -5.39
N GLN A 60 12.52 9.25 -5.42
CA GLN A 60 11.43 8.34 -5.74
C GLN A 60 10.38 8.48 -4.65
N SER A 61 9.14 8.60 -5.12
CA SER A 61 7.91 8.55 -4.35
C SER A 61 7.99 7.51 -3.25
N ALA A 62 8.06 7.97 -1.99
CA ALA A 62 7.54 7.17 -0.90
C ALA A 62 6.04 7.01 -1.21
N GLU A 63 5.65 5.87 -1.77
CA GLU A 63 4.24 5.54 -1.91
C GLU A 63 3.67 5.47 -0.50
N ALA A 64 2.88 6.48 -0.16
CA ALA A 64 2.20 6.55 1.12
C ALA A 64 1.22 5.39 1.21
N LEU A 65 1.21 4.69 2.35
CA LEU A 65 0.35 3.54 2.57
C LEU A 65 -1.12 3.96 2.53
N SER A 66 -1.94 3.22 1.79
CA SER A 66 -3.38 3.43 1.70
C SER A 66 -4.11 2.43 2.60
N CYS A 67 -4.92 2.93 3.53
CA CYS A 67 -5.69 2.11 4.47
C CYS A 67 -7.18 2.47 4.43
N TYR A 68 -8.03 1.53 4.84
CA TYR A 68 -9.40 1.86 5.22
C TYR A 68 -9.44 2.53 6.59
N GLU A 69 -10.15 3.66 6.68
CA GLU A 69 -10.38 4.45 7.89
C GLU A 69 -11.87 4.51 8.20
N THR A 70 -12.25 4.17 9.42
CA THR A 70 -13.63 4.24 9.92
C THR A 70 -13.80 5.45 10.83
N VAL A 71 -14.44 6.50 10.33
CA VAL A 71 -14.75 7.72 11.09
C VAL A 71 -16.26 7.88 11.18
N ASN A 72 -16.81 7.93 12.40
CA ASN A 72 -18.25 8.03 12.67
C ASN A 72 -19.07 6.93 11.96
N GLY A 73 -18.54 5.70 11.91
CA GLY A 73 -19.16 4.56 11.25
C GLY A 73 -19.06 4.56 9.71
N ILE A 74 -18.51 5.61 9.10
CA ILE A 74 -18.29 5.69 7.67
C ILE A 74 -16.87 5.22 7.36
N THR A 75 -16.75 4.23 6.49
CA THR A 75 -15.45 3.70 6.06
C THR A 75 -15.03 4.31 4.73
N SER A 76 -13.82 4.85 4.65
CA SER A 76 -13.25 5.46 3.44
C SER A 76 -11.78 5.09 3.28
N ILE A 77 -11.27 5.15 2.05
CA ILE A 77 -9.84 4.96 1.80
C ILE A 77 -9.12 6.27 2.13
N LYS A 78 -8.06 6.18 2.92
CA LYS A 78 -7.17 7.28 3.27
C LYS A 78 -5.73 6.87 3.00
N GLN A 79 -4.93 7.85 2.66
CA GLN A 79 -3.52 7.68 2.38
C GLN A 79 -2.74 8.67 3.24
N ASN A 80 -1.68 8.19 3.90
CA ASN A 80 -0.84 8.99 4.77
C ASN A 80 0.60 8.48 4.69
N ASP A 81 1.55 9.39 4.58
CA ASP A 81 2.97 9.09 4.43
C ASP A 81 3.64 8.67 5.75
N THR A 82 2.99 8.95 6.89
CA THR A 82 3.46 8.51 8.21
C THR A 82 3.03 7.09 8.56
N TRP A 83 2.05 6.53 7.84
CA TRP A 83 1.55 5.18 8.13
C TRP A 83 2.45 4.10 7.58
N ILE A 84 2.74 3.12 8.43
CA ILE A 84 3.59 1.96 8.14
C ILE A 84 2.75 0.68 8.13
N TYR A 85 1.60 0.68 8.82
CA TYR A 85 0.68 -0.45 8.85
C TYR A 85 -0.77 0.02 8.68
N CYS A 86 -1.63 -0.86 8.22
CA CYS A 86 -3.07 -0.74 8.40
C CYS A 86 -3.51 -1.69 9.51
N SER A 87 -4.53 -1.27 10.27
CA SER A 87 -5.10 -2.01 11.39
C SER A 87 -6.58 -2.28 11.18
N ILE A 88 -7.03 -3.41 11.70
CA ILE A 88 -8.43 -3.82 11.81
C ILE A 88 -8.71 -4.30 13.22
N VAL A 89 -9.73 -3.72 13.85
CA VAL A 89 -10.49 -4.32 14.95
C VAL A 89 -11.74 -4.94 14.33
N PRO A 90 -11.84 -6.28 14.25
CA PRO A 90 -12.94 -6.92 13.56
C PRO A 90 -14.28 -6.63 14.24
N SER A 91 -15.34 -6.53 13.43
CA SER A 91 -16.70 -6.51 13.95
C SER A 91 -17.04 -7.85 14.59
N VAL A 92 -17.71 -7.81 15.75
CA VAL A 92 -18.14 -9.00 16.49
C VAL A 92 -19.65 -8.95 16.64
N GLU A 93 -20.31 -10.06 16.35
CA GLU A 93 -21.72 -10.26 16.62
C GLU A 93 -21.84 -11.25 17.79
N HIS A 94 -22.43 -10.81 18.90
CA HIS A 94 -22.67 -11.64 20.08
C HIS A 94 -24.14 -11.53 20.50
N GLY A 95 -24.93 -12.55 20.16
CA GLY A 95 -26.38 -12.50 20.37
C GLY A 95 -27.03 -11.39 19.54
N GLU A 96 -27.69 -10.44 20.21
CA GLU A 96 -28.31 -9.27 19.57
C GLU A 96 -27.37 -8.05 19.48
N GLU A 97 -26.21 -8.10 20.15
CA GLU A 97 -25.25 -7.01 20.16
C GLU A 97 -24.28 -7.12 18.98
N LYS A 98 -24.25 -6.06 18.17
CA LYS A 98 -23.33 -5.91 17.05
C LYS A 98 -22.31 -4.83 17.36
N LEU A 99 -21.11 -5.26 17.69
CA LEU A 99 -19.96 -4.37 17.84
C LEU A 99 -19.41 -4.10 16.45
N HIS A 100 -19.56 -2.86 15.99
CA HIS A 100 -18.98 -2.43 14.73
C HIS A 100 -17.46 -2.43 14.83
N GLY A 101 -16.81 -3.09 13.88
CA GLY A 101 -15.37 -3.07 13.76
C GLY A 101 -14.87 -1.69 13.36
N ILE A 102 -13.62 -1.41 13.69
CA ILE A 102 -12.94 -0.18 13.29
C ILE A 102 -11.70 -0.53 12.46
N ARG A 103 -11.36 0.37 11.56
CA ARG A 103 -10.21 0.24 10.65
C ARG A 103 -9.49 1.56 10.64
N PHE A 104 -8.17 1.52 10.68
CA PHE A 104 -7.37 2.73 10.72
C PHE A 104 -5.94 2.47 10.25
N GLY A 105 -5.25 3.53 9.84
CA GLY A 105 -3.82 3.51 9.56
C GLY A 105 -3.00 3.70 10.84
N VAL A 106 -1.82 3.09 10.87
CA VAL A 106 -0.93 3.06 12.04
C VAL A 106 0.44 3.57 11.65
N GLY A 107 0.90 4.56 12.41
CA GLY A 107 2.22 5.17 12.31
C GLY A 107 2.80 5.46 13.69
N PRO A 108 4.04 5.96 13.77
CA PRO A 108 4.71 6.28 15.03
C PRO A 108 3.97 7.31 15.90
N GLU A 109 3.09 8.10 15.30
CA GLU A 109 2.29 9.12 15.97
C GLU A 109 1.12 8.58 16.78
N ASN A 110 0.61 7.38 16.45
CA ASN A 110 -0.62 6.84 17.06
C ASN A 110 -0.47 5.45 17.67
N ASP A 111 0.67 4.77 17.49
CA ASP A 111 0.93 3.46 18.09
C ASP A 111 2.44 3.15 18.23
N GLY A 112 2.79 2.17 19.07
CA GLY A 112 4.15 1.66 19.24
C GLY A 112 4.56 0.71 18.11
N VAL A 113 4.88 1.28 16.95
CA VAL A 113 5.19 0.55 15.71
C VAL A 113 6.36 -0.44 15.83
N GLU A 114 7.26 -0.23 16.80
CA GLU A 114 8.42 -1.08 17.04
C GLU A 114 8.01 -2.51 17.44
N ALA A 115 6.88 -2.65 18.13
CA ALA A 115 6.35 -3.94 18.55
C ALA A 115 6.00 -4.83 17.34
N TYR A 116 5.53 -4.23 16.25
CA TYR A 116 5.16 -4.95 15.02
C TYR A 116 6.36 -5.22 14.13
N GLN A 117 7.30 -4.28 14.11
CA GLN A 117 8.45 -4.33 13.21
C GLN A 117 9.30 -5.58 13.41
N THR A 118 9.43 -6.06 14.65
CA THR A 118 10.12 -7.32 14.95
C THR A 118 9.41 -8.53 14.34
N GLY A 119 8.08 -8.51 14.26
CA GLY A 119 7.32 -9.60 13.62
C GLY A 119 7.47 -9.57 12.10
N PHE A 120 7.32 -8.41 11.48
CA PHE A 120 7.44 -8.24 10.03
C PHE A 120 8.89 -8.34 9.51
N SER A 121 9.90 -8.13 10.35
CA SER A 121 11.31 -8.28 9.96
C SER A 121 11.75 -9.74 9.81
N ASN A 122 10.97 -10.70 10.30
CA ASN A 122 11.28 -12.13 10.20
C ASN A 122 10.98 -12.74 8.82
N ASN A 123 10.74 -11.93 7.80
CA ASN A 123 10.49 -12.40 6.43
C ASN A 123 11.77 -12.92 5.77
N ASP A 124 11.68 -14.08 5.11
CA ASP A 124 12.76 -14.63 4.28
C ASP A 124 12.26 -15.04 2.87
N GLN A 125 13.08 -15.76 2.11
CA GLN A 125 12.70 -16.21 0.76
C GLN A 125 11.65 -17.34 0.76
N GLN A 126 11.43 -18.01 1.89
CA GLN A 126 10.56 -19.18 2.02
C GLN A 126 9.22 -18.84 2.67
N TYR A 127 9.19 -17.87 3.58
CA TYR A 127 7.96 -17.44 4.23
C TYR A 127 7.93 -15.92 4.47
N ARG A 128 6.71 -15.38 4.44
CA ARG A 128 6.42 -13.96 4.67
C ARG A 128 5.27 -13.82 5.67
N VAL A 129 5.46 -12.99 6.69
CA VAL A 129 4.43 -12.54 7.61
C VAL A 129 3.54 -11.52 6.89
N LEU A 130 2.26 -11.86 6.71
CA LEU A 130 1.27 -10.98 6.07
C LEU A 130 0.53 -10.12 7.09
N THR A 131 0.31 -10.66 8.29
CA THR A 131 -0.46 -10.01 9.34
C THR A 131 0.08 -10.43 10.71
N ILE A 132 -0.12 -9.58 11.71
CA ILE A 132 0.10 -9.87 13.12
C ILE A 132 -1.20 -9.54 13.85
N CYS A 133 -1.79 -10.52 14.53
CA CYS A 133 -2.98 -10.31 15.36
C CYS A 133 -2.62 -10.35 16.85
N ILE A 134 -3.13 -9.38 17.59
CA ILE A 134 -2.77 -9.12 18.98
C ILE A 134 -4.04 -9.05 19.81
N TYR A 135 -4.00 -9.72 20.96
CA TYR A 135 -5.02 -9.65 21.98
C TYR A 135 -4.48 -8.83 23.15
N GLU A 136 -5.02 -7.63 23.32
CA GLU A 136 -4.55 -6.66 24.30
C GLU A 136 -5.51 -6.60 25.49
N ARG A 137 -4.94 -6.45 26.69
CA ARG A 137 -5.68 -6.20 27.93
C ARG A 137 -5.40 -4.77 28.38
N TYR A 138 -6.43 -3.94 28.40
CA TYR A 138 -6.39 -2.58 28.91
C TYR A 138 -6.86 -2.57 30.36
N ASP A 139 -6.08 -1.98 31.25
CA ASP A 139 -6.40 -1.87 32.68
C ASP A 139 -6.60 -0.39 33.04
N PHE A 140 -7.87 0.02 33.05
CA PHE A 140 -8.34 1.35 33.41
C PHE A 140 -8.63 1.48 34.92
N SER A 141 -8.25 0.51 35.76
CA SER A 141 -8.50 0.55 37.21
C SER A 141 -8.00 1.84 37.86
N ARG A 142 -6.89 2.38 37.36
CA ARG A 142 -6.28 3.63 37.85
C ARG A 142 -7.13 4.87 37.56
N PHE A 143 -7.96 4.85 36.52
CA PHE A 143 -8.78 5.99 36.09
C PHE A 143 -10.23 5.87 36.57
N LEU A 144 -10.75 4.65 36.67
CA LEU A 144 -12.16 4.39 37.02
C LEU A 144 -12.42 4.24 38.53
N GLY A 145 -11.36 4.30 39.35
CA GLY A 145 -11.41 4.47 40.81
C GLY A 145 -12.08 3.33 41.61
N ARG A 146 -13.39 3.13 41.44
CA ARG A 146 -14.26 2.25 42.25
C ARG A 146 -15.22 1.37 41.46
N GLN A 147 -15.12 1.30 40.14
CA GLN A 147 -15.92 0.39 39.30
C GLN A 147 -15.07 -0.78 38.77
N PRO A 148 -14.73 -1.77 39.61
CA PRO A 148 -13.81 -2.85 39.24
C PRO A 148 -14.32 -3.72 38.08
N GLY A 149 -15.64 -3.79 37.87
CA GLY A 149 -16.23 -4.54 36.75
C GLY A 149 -16.05 -3.91 35.37
N LEU A 150 -15.69 -2.63 35.30
CA LEU A 150 -15.45 -1.88 34.06
C LEU A 150 -13.97 -1.53 33.87
N ALA A 151 -13.12 -1.99 34.79
CA ALA A 151 -11.74 -1.56 34.87
C ALA A 151 -10.82 -2.31 33.90
N VAL A 152 -11.24 -3.45 33.37
CA VAL A 152 -10.44 -4.26 32.45
C VAL A 152 -11.20 -4.46 31.16
N GLU A 153 -10.63 -3.98 30.07
CA GLU A 153 -11.15 -4.18 28.72
C GLU A 153 -10.18 -5.00 27.90
N PHE A 154 -10.69 -5.69 26.88
CA PHE A 154 -9.90 -6.48 25.97
C PHE A 154 -10.17 -6.03 24.54
N ALA A 155 -9.10 -5.89 23.76
CA ALA A 155 -9.22 -5.60 22.33
C ALA A 155 -8.49 -6.68 21.53
N PHE A 156 -9.10 -7.10 20.43
CA PHE A 156 -8.45 -7.93 19.43
C PHE A 156 -8.28 -7.10 18.16
N ARG A 157 -7.04 -6.90 17.73
CA ARG A 157 -6.73 -6.20 16.48
C ARG A 157 -5.71 -6.96 15.65
N CYS A 158 -5.77 -6.82 14.34
CA CYS A 158 -4.75 -7.31 13.42
C CYS A 158 -4.12 -6.13 12.67
N VAL A 159 -2.81 -6.22 12.43
CA VAL A 159 -2.05 -5.23 11.67
C VAL A 159 -1.38 -5.89 10.46
N CYS A 160 -1.28 -5.16 9.36
CA CYS A 160 -0.69 -5.61 8.10
C CYS A 160 0.02 -4.44 7.39
N ASN A 161 1.03 -4.74 6.57
CA ASN A 161 1.97 -3.73 6.04
C ASN A 161 1.88 -3.54 4.52
N TYR A 162 0.68 -3.64 3.95
CA TYR A 162 0.44 -3.47 2.52
C TYR A 162 -0.89 -2.75 2.26
N ASP A 163 -1.02 -2.15 1.08
CA ASP A 163 -2.17 -1.32 0.75
C ASP A 163 -3.50 -2.06 0.91
N LEU A 164 -4.43 -1.39 1.57
CA LEU A 164 -5.83 -1.79 1.73
C LEU A 164 -6.02 -3.16 2.37
N CYS A 165 -4.99 -3.68 3.04
CA CYS A 165 -5.01 -5.00 3.65
C CYS A 165 -6.11 -5.15 4.71
N ASN A 166 -6.59 -4.05 5.29
CA ASN A 166 -7.69 -4.01 6.24
C ASN A 166 -9.09 -3.85 5.57
N SER A 167 -9.30 -4.45 4.38
CA SER A 167 -10.55 -4.32 3.60
C SER A 167 -11.76 -4.97 4.24
N GLU A 168 -11.54 -6.07 4.96
CA GLU A 168 -12.61 -6.90 5.50
C GLU A 168 -13.16 -6.36 6.81
N ALA A 169 -14.43 -6.62 7.11
CA ALA A 169 -15.06 -6.13 8.36
C ALA A 169 -14.95 -7.14 9.49
N THR A 170 -14.99 -8.42 9.15
CA THR A 170 -14.98 -9.54 10.10
C THR A 170 -13.63 -10.23 10.09
N PHE A 171 -13.28 -10.89 11.19
CA PHE A 171 -12.04 -11.64 11.27
C PHE A 171 -12.04 -12.84 10.31
N TYR A 172 -13.20 -13.48 10.14
CA TYR A 172 -13.32 -14.64 9.28
C TYR A 172 -13.08 -14.29 7.80
N ASP A 173 -13.65 -13.19 7.32
CA ASP A 173 -13.44 -12.76 5.94
C ASP A 173 -12.02 -12.24 5.73
N TYR A 174 -11.46 -11.54 6.72
CA TYR A 174 -10.05 -11.14 6.73
C TYR A 174 -9.11 -12.34 6.54
N LEU A 175 -9.33 -13.44 7.27
CA LEU A 175 -8.54 -14.67 7.12
C LEU A 175 -8.69 -15.33 5.75
N LYS A 176 -9.87 -15.25 5.11
CA LYS A 176 -10.07 -15.80 3.75
C LYS A 176 -9.23 -15.04 2.73
N VAL A 177 -9.22 -13.70 2.82
CA VAL A 177 -8.44 -12.84 1.92
C VAL A 177 -6.95 -13.12 2.11
N LEU A 178 -6.47 -13.16 3.36
CA LEU A 178 -5.08 -13.50 3.66
C LEU A 178 -4.67 -14.87 3.12
N LYS A 179 -5.54 -15.87 3.28
CA LYS A 179 -5.29 -17.21 2.74
C LYS A 179 -5.18 -17.15 1.22
N LYS A 180 -6.06 -16.44 0.53
CA LYS A 180 -5.99 -16.28 -0.93
C LYS A 180 -4.69 -15.60 -1.36
N GLU A 181 -4.29 -14.53 -0.67
CA GLU A 181 -3.08 -13.76 -0.98
C GLU A 181 -1.79 -14.53 -0.67
N SER A 182 -1.81 -15.42 0.33
CA SER A 182 -0.65 -16.27 0.67
C SER A 182 -0.22 -17.22 -0.45
N PHE A 183 -1.12 -17.55 -1.39
CA PHE A 183 -0.82 -18.41 -2.54
C PHE A 183 -0.44 -17.64 -3.81
N VAL A 184 -0.55 -16.31 -3.81
CA VAL A 184 -0.09 -15.46 -4.91
C VAL A 184 1.40 -15.20 -4.69
N VAL A 185 2.20 -16.23 -4.97
CA VAL A 185 3.66 -16.09 -5.11
C VAL A 185 3.89 -15.37 -6.44
N ASN A 186 4.25 -14.09 -6.37
CA ASN A 186 4.83 -13.36 -7.51
C ASN A 186 6.35 -13.48 -7.45
#